data_AF-U6SMH9-F1
#
_entry.id   AF-U6SMH9-F1
#
_cell.length_a   1.000
_cell.length_b   1.000
_cell.length_c   1.000
_cell.angle_alpha   90.00
_cell.angle_beta   90.00
_cell.angle_gamma   90.00
#
_symmetry.space_group_name_H-M   'P 1'
#
loop_
_entity.id
_entity.type
_entity.pdbx_description
1 polymer ?
#
loop_
_entity_poly.entity_id
_entity_poly.type
_entity_poly.pdbx_seq_one_letter_code
_entity_poly.pdbx_strand_id
1 'polypeptide(L)'
;MSVVKELYIATQSLYEHAKKPLPKEDDARDQFIAIIDLELEYRAALIEQIERENLTAGEKKLGDELIKLNTKLNARLEVIQAEIQANLSELKVKKQTHKKYENPYDGPTTDGVFFDKRGV
;
A
#
# COMPACT_ATOMS: atom_id res chain seq x y z
N MET A 1 25.79 -14.83 11.71
CA MET A 1 24.56 -15.57 12.06
C MET A 1 24.17 -16.36 10.79
N SER A 2 23.29 -17.37 10.81
CA SER A 2 22.98 -18.06 9.53
C SER A 2 21.98 -17.25 8.70
N VAL A 3 22.09 -17.29 7.37
CA VAL A 3 21.23 -16.52 6.46
C VAL A 3 19.74 -16.83 6.69
N VAL A 4 19.40 -18.10 6.92
CA VAL A 4 18.01 -18.51 7.24
C VAL A 4 17.50 -17.87 8.52
N LYS A 5 18.37 -17.75 9.54
CA LYS A 5 18.02 -17.08 10.80
C LYS A 5 17.86 -15.58 10.63
N GLU A 6 18.72 -14.96 9.83
CA GLU A 6 18.62 -13.53 9.50
C GLU A 6 17.32 -13.25 8.73
N LEU A 7 16.97 -14.08 7.75
CA LEU A 7 15.70 -13.97 7.02
C LEU A 7 14.48 -14.16 7.93
N TYR A 8 14.55 -15.08 8.90
CA TYR A 8 13.51 -15.25 9.90
C TYR A 8 13.30 -13.98 10.73
N ILE A 9 14.38 -13.40 11.24
CA ILE A 9 14.33 -12.16 12.04
C ILE A 9 13.79 -11.00 11.19
N ALA A 10 14.27 -10.84 9.95
CA ALA A 10 13.80 -9.81 9.04
C ALA A 10 12.30 -9.96 8.72
N THR A 11 11.84 -11.20 8.49
CA THR A 11 10.42 -11.49 8.27
C THR A 11 9.58 -11.19 9.52
N GLN A 12 10.12 -11.44 10.72
CA GLN A 12 9.45 -11.12 11.98
C GLN A 12 9.35 -9.61 12.20
N SER A 13 10.43 -8.85 11.95
CA SER A 13 10.43 -7.38 12.02
C SER A 13 9.36 -6.79 11.11
N LEU A 14 9.37 -7.20 9.84
CA LEU A 14 8.40 -6.74 8.85
C LEU A 14 6.97 -7.13 9.22
N TYR A 15 6.76 -8.33 9.75
CA TYR A 15 5.43 -8.72 10.21
C TYR A 15 4.93 -7.86 11.37
N GLU A 16 5.77 -7.54 12.36
CA GLU A 16 5.39 -6.67 13.47
C GLU A 16 5.17 -5.22 13.04
N HIS A 17 5.91 -4.73 12.04
CA HIS A 17 5.63 -3.41 11.44
C HIS A 17 4.33 -3.42 10.65
N ALA A 18 4.12 -4.41 9.77
CA ALA A 18 2.91 -4.55 8.96
C ALA A 18 1.65 -4.74 9.82
N LYS A 19 1.74 -5.35 11.01
CA LYS A 19 0.60 -5.48 11.95
C LYS A 19 0.04 -4.14 12.43
N LYS A 20 0.86 -3.09 12.46
CA LYS A 20 0.39 -1.76 12.86
C LYS A 20 -0.67 -1.28 11.85
N PRO A 21 -1.65 -0.48 12.30
CA PRO A 21 -2.61 0.12 11.39
C PRO A 21 -1.90 1.10 10.45
N LEU A 22 -2.38 1.21 9.21
CA LEU A 22 -1.88 2.18 8.25
C LEU A 22 -2.12 3.61 8.78
N PRO A 23 -1.09 4.46 8.90
CA PRO A 23 -1.28 5.82 9.38
C PRO A 23 -2.25 6.63 8.50
N LYS A 24 -2.95 7.58 9.14
CA LYS A 24 -3.90 8.49 8.48
C LYS A 24 -3.25 9.80 8.03
N GLU A 25 -2.16 10.18 8.68
CA GLU A 25 -1.38 11.36 8.35
C GLU A 25 -0.44 11.00 7.18
N ASP A 26 -0.32 11.92 6.21
CA ASP A 26 0.29 11.63 4.91
C ASP A 26 1.79 11.33 5.04
N ASP A 27 2.54 12.15 5.80
CA ASP A 27 3.99 11.94 6.00
C ASP A 27 4.28 10.63 6.74
N ALA A 28 3.51 10.34 7.80
CA ALA A 28 3.62 9.11 8.56
C ALA A 28 3.24 7.87 7.73
N ARG A 29 2.28 8.01 6.80
CA ARG A 29 1.89 6.94 5.88
C ARG A 29 3.01 6.67 4.88
N ASP A 30 3.59 7.70 4.28
CA ASP A 30 4.67 7.55 3.32
C ASP A 30 5.89 6.89 3.97
N GLN A 31 6.25 7.32 5.19
CA GLN A 31 7.29 6.67 5.98
C GLN A 31 6.96 5.21 6.29
N PHE A 32 5.71 4.91 6.64
CA PHE A 32 5.27 3.55 6.94
C PHE A 32 5.47 2.62 5.73
N ILE A 33 5.08 3.07 4.54
CA ILE A 33 5.21 2.32 3.29
C ILE A 33 6.68 2.17 2.90
N ALA A 34 7.47 3.25 3.00
CA ALA A 34 8.91 3.21 2.69
C ALA A 34 9.68 2.20 3.56
N ILE A 35 9.31 2.05 4.84
CA ILE A 35 9.91 1.04 5.72
C ILE A 35 9.54 -0.38 5.25
N ILE A 36 8.29 -0.61 4.82
CA ILE A 36 7.87 -1.91 4.28
C ILE A 36 8.68 -2.25 3.03
N ASP A 37 8.83 -1.30 2.10
CA ASP A 37 9.59 -1.50 0.86
C ASP A 37 11.05 -1.84 1.16
N LEU A 38 11.69 -1.10 2.06
CA LEU A 38 13.08 -1.34 2.47
C LEU A 38 13.26 -2.73 3.11
N GLU A 39 12.34 -3.15 3.98
CA GLU A 39 12.40 -4.48 4.60
C GLU A 39 12.11 -5.60 3.58
N LEU A 40 11.26 -5.36 2.58
CA LEU A 40 11.02 -6.30 1.48
C LEU A 40 12.26 -6.48 0.60
N GLU A 41 12.93 -5.39 0.23
CA GLU A 41 14.19 -5.42 -0.53
C GLU A 41 15.29 -6.16 0.24
N TYR A 42 15.45 -5.86 1.53
CA TYR A 42 16.41 -6.54 2.38
C TYR A 42 16.14 -8.04 2.45
N ARG A 43 14.88 -8.45 2.59
CA ARG A 43 14.49 -9.86 2.58
C ARG A 43 14.78 -10.53 1.23
N ALA A 44 14.53 -9.85 0.11
CA ALA A 44 14.81 -10.39 -1.22
C ALA A 44 16.31 -10.72 -1.37
N ALA A 45 17.18 -9.80 -0.96
CA ALA A 45 18.63 -10.01 -0.96
C ALA A 45 19.07 -11.20 -0.08
N LEU A 46 18.41 -11.41 1.07
CA LEU A 46 18.68 -12.57 1.93
C LEU A 46 18.20 -13.89 1.30
N ILE A 47 17.07 -13.88 0.59
CA ILE A 47 16.53 -15.08 -0.08
C ILE A 47 17.49 -15.56 -1.18
N GLU A 48 18.10 -14.64 -1.93
CA GLU A 48 19.07 -14.95 -2.98
C GLU A 48 20.34 -15.65 -2.44
N GLN A 49 20.68 -15.41 -1.17
CA GLN A 49 21.86 -16.00 -0.52
C GLN A 49 21.60 -17.40 0.06
N ILE A 50 20.36 -17.91 0.03
CA ILE A 50 20.03 -19.21 0.62
C ILE A 50 20.36 -20.35 -0.36
N GLU A 51 21.40 -21.11 -0.03
CA GLU A 51 21.70 -22.39 -0.65
C GLU A 51 20.87 -23.51 -0.04
N ARG A 52 19.74 -23.87 -0.68
CA ARG A 52 18.77 -24.84 -0.13
C ARG A 52 19.36 -26.24 0.11
N GLU A 53 20.36 -26.63 -0.67
CA GLU A 53 20.97 -27.96 -0.62
C GLU A 53 21.86 -28.15 0.63
N ASN A 54 22.40 -27.04 1.17
CA ASN A 54 23.38 -27.06 2.25
C ASN A 54 22.79 -26.72 3.63
N LEU A 55 21.46 -26.77 3.78
CA LEU A 55 20.80 -26.44 5.04
C LEU A 55 20.93 -27.56 6.09
N THR A 56 21.33 -27.17 7.30
CA THR A 56 21.34 -28.05 8.47
C THR A 56 19.91 -28.45 8.88
N ALA A 57 19.76 -29.53 9.66
CA ALA A 57 18.44 -29.95 10.17
C ALA A 57 17.75 -28.86 11.01
N GLY A 58 18.52 -28.08 11.77
CA GLY A 58 18.00 -26.94 12.54
C GLY A 58 17.49 -25.81 11.65
N GLU A 59 18.20 -25.51 10.56
CA GLU A 59 17.79 -24.48 9.60
C GLU A 59 16.58 -24.90 8.77
N LYS A 60 16.46 -26.19 8.43
CA LYS A 60 15.26 -26.72 7.77
C LYS A 60 14.01 -26.50 8.64
N LYS A 61 14.10 -26.83 9.93
CA LYS A 61 13.01 -26.58 10.89
C LYS A 61 12.70 -25.09 11.03
N LEU A 62 13.72 -24.23 11.05
CA LEU A 62 13.51 -22.78 11.07
C LEU A 62 12.88 -22.27 9.76
N GLY A 63 13.24 -22.87 8.64
CA GLY A 63 12.63 -22.63 7.33
C GLY A 63 11.13 -22.96 7.31
N ASP A 64 10.72 -24.06 7.95
CA ASP A 64 9.29 -24.39 8.07
C ASP A 64 8.52 -23.33 8.87
N GLU A 65 9.10 -22.85 9.97
CA GLU A 65 8.52 -21.76 10.76
C GLU A 65 8.53 -20.42 10.00
N LEU A 66 9.57 -20.15 9.22
CA LEU A 66 9.67 -19.00 8.32
C LEU A 66 8.54 -19.01 7.28
N ILE A 67 8.24 -20.15 6.66
CA ILE A 67 7.15 -20.28 5.69
C ILE A 67 5.81 -19.94 6.34
N LYS A 68 5.53 -20.47 7.53
CA LYS A 68 4.30 -20.15 8.29
C LYS A 68 4.19 -18.66 8.60
N LEU A 69 5.29 -18.03 9.01
CA LEU A 69 5.33 -16.61 9.30
C LEU A 69 5.13 -15.78 8.01
N ASN A 70 5.76 -16.18 6.91
CA ASN A 70 5.61 -15.53 5.62
C ASN A 70 4.15 -15.57 5.12
N THR A 71 3.44 -16.68 5.32
CA THR A 71 2.01 -16.75 4.98
C THR A 71 1.18 -15.72 5.74
N LYS A 72 1.45 -15.53 7.04
CA LYS A 72 0.76 -14.50 7.85
C LYS A 72 1.13 -13.08 7.40
N LEU A 73 2.39 -12.86 7.07
CA LEU A 73 2.86 -11.60 6.53
C LEU A 73 2.18 -11.25 5.21
N ASN A 74 2.12 -12.18 4.25
CA ASN A 74 1.46 -11.97 2.96
C ASN A 74 0.00 -11.57 3.14
N ALA A 75 -0.75 -12.28 3.99
CA ALA A 75 -2.14 -11.94 4.28
C ALA A 75 -2.28 -10.51 4.86
N ARG A 76 -1.32 -10.06 5.69
CA ARG A 76 -1.34 -8.70 6.21
C ARG A 76 -1.00 -7.65 5.15
N LEU A 77 -0.04 -7.93 4.27
CA LEU A 77 0.34 -7.03 3.17
C LEU A 77 -0.81 -6.88 2.16
N GLU A 78 -1.56 -7.95 1.88
CA GLU A 78 -2.77 -7.90 1.04
C GLU A 78 -3.83 -6.96 1.63
N VAL A 79 -4.05 -7.02 2.95
CA VAL A 79 -4.98 -6.10 3.64
C VAL A 79 -4.51 -4.65 3.50
N ILE A 80 -3.23 -4.37 3.73
CA ILE A 80 -2.66 -3.01 3.58
C ILE A 80 -2.81 -2.52 2.13
N GLN A 81 -2.52 -3.38 1.15
CA GLN A 81 -2.67 -3.05 -0.26
C GLN A 81 -4.13 -2.70 -0.60
N ALA A 82 -5.09 -3.47 -0.09
CA ALA A 82 -6.51 -3.20 -0.27
C ALA A 82 -6.93 -1.87 0.38
N GLU A 83 -6.44 -1.57 1.60
CA GLU A 83 -6.68 -0.29 2.27
C GLU A 83 -6.17 0.91 1.43
N ILE A 84 -4.95 0.79 0.88
CA ILE A 84 -4.37 1.81 -0.02
C ILE A 84 -5.22 1.98 -1.27
N GLN A 85 -5.64 0.90 -1.92
CA GLN A 85 -6.49 0.95 -3.12
C GLN A 85 -7.85 1.60 -2.86
N ALA A 86 -8.48 1.29 -1.72
CA ALA A 86 -9.72 1.91 -1.30
C ALA A 86 -9.56 3.43 -1.11
N ASN A 87 -8.51 3.86 -0.42
CA ASN A 87 -8.24 5.29 -0.21
C ASN A 87 -7.99 6.04 -1.53
N LEU A 88 -7.25 5.44 -2.47
CA LEU A 88 -7.04 6.03 -3.80
C LEU A 88 -8.35 6.17 -4.58
N SER A 89 -9.27 5.21 -4.44
CA SER A 89 -10.58 5.24 -5.09
C SER A 89 -11.46 6.34 -4.49
N GLU A 90 -11.48 6.48 -3.16
CA GLU A 90 -12.20 7.57 -2.48
C GLU A 90 -11.67 8.95 -2.88
N LEU A 91 -10.35 9.12 -3.00
CA LEU A 91 -9.75 10.38 -3.45
C LEU A 91 -10.17 10.74 -4.88
N LYS A 92 -10.24 9.75 -5.78
CA LYS A 92 -10.72 9.95 -7.16
C LYS A 92 -12.19 10.40 -7.17
N VAL A 93 -13.04 9.76 -6.37
CA VAL A 93 -14.47 10.11 -6.26
C VAL A 93 -14.64 11.52 -5.69
N LYS A 94 -13.93 11.87 -4.61
CA LYS A 94 -13.96 13.22 -4.02
C LYS A 94 -13.58 14.30 -5.04
N LYS A 95 -12.52 14.07 -5.85
CA LYS A 95 -12.11 14.98 -6.93
C LYS A 95 -13.18 15.13 -8.02
N GLN A 96 -13.85 14.06 -8.42
CA GLN A 96 -14.94 14.11 -9.41
C GLN A 96 -16.15 14.87 -8.88
N THR A 97 -16.53 14.63 -7.63
CA THR A 97 -17.65 15.31 -6.98
C THR A 97 -17.36 16.80 -6.80
N HIS A 98 -16.16 17.19 -6.36
CA HIS A 98 -15.78 18.61 -6.21
C HIS A 98 -15.86 19.37 -7.54
N LYS A 99 -15.39 18.77 -8.65
CA LYS A 99 -15.49 19.38 -9.99
C LYS A 99 -16.94 19.58 -10.46
N LYS A 100 -17.90 18.75 -10.02
CA LYS A 100 -19.33 18.93 -10.35
C LYS A 100 -19.97 20.11 -9.61
N TYR A 101 -19.43 20.53 -8.47
CA TYR A 101 -19.96 21.67 -7.70
C TYR A 101 -19.28 23.00 -8.05
N GLU A 102 -18.04 22.99 -8.56
CA GLU A 102 -17.37 24.20 -9.04
C GLU A 102 -17.86 24.71 -10.40
N ASN A 103 -18.61 23.89 -11.16
CA ASN A 103 -19.12 24.32 -12.46
C ASN A 103 -20.65 24.12 -12.62
N PRO A 104 -21.49 24.92 -11.93
CA PRO A 104 -22.95 24.90 -12.12
C PRO A 104 -23.43 25.39 -13.50
N TYR A 105 -22.53 25.89 -14.36
CA TYR A 105 -22.86 26.57 -15.61
C TYR A 105 -22.37 25.86 -16.88
N ASP A 106 -21.81 24.65 -16.77
CA ASP A 106 -21.35 23.85 -17.94
C ASP A 106 -22.44 22.91 -18.47
N GLY A 107 -23.69 23.36 -18.44
CA GLY A 107 -24.71 22.81 -19.32
C GLY A 107 -24.57 23.48 -20.69
N PRO A 108 -24.88 22.82 -21.81
CA PRO A 108 -24.99 23.52 -23.08
C PRO A 108 -26.03 24.63 -22.91
N THR A 109 -25.58 25.90 -22.96
CA THR A 109 -26.48 27.05 -23.04
C THR A 109 -27.18 26.96 -24.39
N THR A 110 -28.32 26.27 -24.44
CA THR A 110 -29.25 26.34 -25.55
C THR A 110 -29.80 27.76 -25.60
N ASP A 111 -29.29 28.50 -26.59
CA ASP A 111 -29.71 29.80 -27.09
C ASP A 111 -29.71 30.99 -26.13
N GLY A 112 -28.91 31.99 -26.49
CA GLY A 112 -28.94 33.31 -25.91
C GLY A 112 -30.30 33.97 -26.14
N VAL A 113 -31.08 34.08 -25.08
CA VAL A 113 -32.28 34.92 -25.08
C VAL A 113 -31.83 36.38 -24.91
N PHE A 114 -31.80 37.11 -26.03
CA PHE A 114 -31.67 38.56 -26.03
C PHE A 114 -32.95 39.19 -25.46
N PHE A 115 -32.84 39.84 -24.31
CA PHE A 115 -33.87 40.78 -23.87
C PHE A 115 -33.70 42.08 -24.66
N ASP A 116 -34.56 42.33 -25.66
CA ASP A 116 -34.69 43.66 -26.27
C ASP A 116 -35.24 44.61 -25.20
N LYS A 117 -34.33 45.34 -24.53
CA LYS A 117 -34.71 46.52 -23.76
C LYS A 117 -35.08 47.61 -24.75
N ARG A 118 -36.39 47.76 -25.01
CA ARG A 118 -36.93 49.06 -25.42
C ARG A 118 -37.49 49.76 -24.19
N GLY A 119 -36.74 50.74 -23.71
CA GLY A 119 -37.36 51.94 -23.17
C GLY A 119 -37.71 52.84 -24.35
N VAL A 120 -38.99 53.19 -24.52
CA VAL A 120 -39.61 54.47 -24.13
C VAL A 120 -41.13 54.24 -24.06
#